data_AF-A0A3S0D402-F1
#
_entry.id   AF-A0A3S0D402-F1
#
_cell.length_a   1.000
_cell.length_b   1.000
_cell.length_c   1.000
_cell.angle_alpha   90.00
_cell.angle_beta   90.00
_cell.angle_gamma   90.00
#
_symmetry.space_group_name_H-M   'P 1'
#
loop_
_entity.id
_entity.type
_entity.pdbx_description
1 polymer ?
#
loop_
_entity_poly.entity_id
_entity_poly.type
_entity_poly.pdbx_seq_one_letter_code
_entity_poly.pdbx_strand_id
1 'polypeptide(L)'
;MEQIHVLVWALRSEHGRRIVSEWFNHQRKPHGLIIRHDPSTTRSINLAVAAGLAKRNSNASISLTEKGERMAGLLMSRNDVLRMEKDFLATLPARITQKSVNDLLDWS
;
A
#
# COMPACT_ATOMS: atom_id res chain seq x y z
N MET A 1 -4.26 -9.55 0.69
CA MET A 1 -4.89 -8.21 0.55
C MET A 1 -4.51 -7.26 1.67
N GLU A 2 -4.15 -7.75 2.85
CA GLU A 2 -3.79 -6.93 4.02
C GLU A 2 -2.65 -5.93 3.74
N GLN A 3 -1.65 -6.33 2.95
CA GLN A 3 -0.57 -5.43 2.50
C GLN A 3 -1.08 -4.10 1.94
N ILE A 4 -2.13 -4.14 1.10
CA ILE A 4 -2.69 -2.93 0.49
C ILE A 4 -3.43 -2.09 1.54
N HIS A 5 -4.16 -2.74 2.44
CA HIS A 5 -4.86 -2.04 3.52
C HIS A 5 -3.90 -1.33 4.47
N VAL A 6 -2.78 -1.96 4.83
CA VAL A 6 -1.73 -1.35 5.66
C VAL A 6 -1.13 -0.13 4.98
N LEU A 7 -0.79 -0.23 3.70
CA LEU A 7 -0.23 0.91 2.95
C LEU A 7 -1.23 2.06 2.80
N VAL A 8 -2.48 1.76 2.48
CA VAL A 8 -3.52 2.80 2.38
C VAL A 8 -3.76 3.45 3.74
N TRP A 9 -3.81 2.67 4.82
CA TRP A 9 -3.91 3.22 6.18
C TRP A 9 -2.74 4.15 6.50
N ALA A 10 -1.50 3.73 6.17
CA ALA A 10 -0.30 4.52 6.43
C ALA A 10 -0.34 5.85 5.67
N LEU A 11 -0.78 5.84 4.42
CA LEU A 11 -0.86 7.04 3.58
C LEU A 11 -1.79 8.12 4.12
N ARG A 12 -2.80 7.76 4.92
CA ARG A 12 -3.86 8.69 5.39
C ARG A 12 -3.40 9.66 6.47
N SER A 13 -2.29 9.41 7.16
CA SER A 13 -1.82 10.30 8.22
C SER A 13 -0.29 10.29 8.33
N GLU A 14 0.29 11.42 8.72
CA GLU A 14 1.73 11.52 8.99
C GLU A 14 2.19 10.51 10.06
N HIS A 15 1.35 10.29 11.08
CA HIS A 15 1.59 9.29 12.12
C HIS A 15 1.68 7.86 11.55
N GLY A 16 0.75 7.50 10.67
CA GLY A 16 0.75 6.18 10.01
C GLY A 16 1.95 6.00 9.08
N ARG A 17 2.31 7.03 8.32
CA ARG A 17 3.53 7.02 7.49
C ARG A 17 4.76 6.78 8.36
N ARG A 18 4.91 7.54 9.45
CA ARG A 18 6.06 7.41 10.36
C ARG A 18 6.16 6.01 10.94
N ILE A 19 5.07 5.44 11.46
CA ILE A 19 5.10 4.09 12.04
C ILE A 19 5.55 3.04 11.00
N VAL A 20 4.98 3.09 9.80
CA VAL A 20 5.32 2.13 8.75
C VAL A 20 6.76 2.31 8.27
N SER A 21 7.23 3.56 8.09
CA SER A 21 8.63 3.83 7.76
C SER A 21 9.59 3.38 8.87
N GLU A 22 9.28 3.61 10.15
CA GLU A 22 10.11 3.16 11.28
C GLU A 22 10.21 1.63 11.36
N TRP A 23 9.09 0.93 11.12
CA TRP A 23 9.06 -0.53 11.06
C TRP A 23 9.94 -1.09 9.95
N PHE A 24 9.73 -0.62 8.72
CA PHE A 24 10.45 -1.14 7.56
C PHE A 24 11.92 -0.70 7.49
N ASN A 25 12.28 0.40 8.13
CA ASN A 25 13.68 0.85 8.24
C ASN A 25 14.41 0.27 9.47
N HIS A 26 13.82 -0.68 10.19
CA HIS A 26 14.37 -1.28 11.41
C HIS A 26 14.71 -0.27 12.52
N GLN A 27 14.11 0.93 12.49
CA GLN A 27 14.51 2.03 13.36
C GLN A 27 13.78 2.04 14.71
N ARG A 28 12.69 1.27 14.89
CA ARG A 28 12.01 1.08 16.19
C ARG A 28 10.98 -0.04 16.16
N LYS A 29 10.63 -0.55 17.34
CA LYS A 29 9.45 -1.41 17.56
C LYS A 29 8.20 -0.51 17.62
N PRO A 30 7.24 -0.63 16.70
CA PRO A 30 5.98 0.09 16.78
C PRO A 30 5.21 -0.38 18.01
N HIS A 31 4.94 0.52 18.95
CA HIS A 31 4.01 0.24 20.03
C HIS A 31 2.60 0.66 19.59
N GLY A 32 1.61 -0.25 19.67
CA GLY A 32 0.18 0.09 19.60
C GLY A 32 -0.36 0.39 18.21
N LEU A 33 -0.04 -0.43 17.20
CA LEU A 33 -0.60 -0.26 15.86
C LEU A 33 -2.01 -0.87 15.77
N ILE A 34 -3.04 -0.03 15.75
CA ILE A 34 -4.41 -0.45 15.44
C ILE A 34 -4.70 -0.11 13.97
N ILE A 35 -4.56 -1.10 13.09
CA ILE A 35 -4.93 -0.95 11.68
C ILE A 35 -6.45 -1.07 11.54
N ARG A 36 -7.10 -0.01 11.08
CA ARG A 36 -8.51 -0.06 10.69
C ARG A 36 -8.62 -0.50 9.23
N HIS A 37 -9.31 -1.62 9.00
CA HIS A 37 -9.69 -2.02 7.65
C HIS A 37 -10.67 -1.01 7.06
N ASP A 38 -10.26 -0.37 5.98
CA ASP A 38 -11.07 0.62 5.29
C ASP A 38 -11.87 -0.02 4.13
N PRO A 39 -13.20 -0.10 4.22
CA PRO A 39 -14.04 -0.68 3.16
C PRO A 39 -13.96 0.11 1.85
N SER A 40 -13.58 1.39 1.89
CA SER A 40 -13.38 2.21 0.69
C SER A 40 -12.16 1.74 -0.14
N THR A 41 -11.17 1.12 0.50
CA THR A 41 -10.01 0.52 -0.19
C THR A 41 -10.46 -0.67 -1.03
N THR A 42 -11.25 -1.57 -0.46
CA THR A 42 -11.80 -2.73 -1.17
C THR A 42 -12.67 -2.29 -2.34
N ARG A 43 -13.49 -1.25 -2.15
CA ARG A 43 -14.30 -0.66 -3.22
C ARG A 43 -13.43 -0.10 -4.35
N SER A 44 -12.38 0.63 -4.03
CA SER A 44 -11.45 1.21 -5.01
C SER A 44 -10.74 0.14 -5.84
N ILE A 45 -10.30 -0.95 -5.19
CA ILE A 45 -9.75 -2.12 -5.88
C ILE A 45 -10.78 -2.73 -6.83
N ASN A 46 -12.03 -2.91 -6.39
CA ASN A 46 -13.07 -3.48 -7.23
C ASN A 46 -13.36 -2.60 -8.45
N LEU A 47 -13.36 -1.28 -8.29
CA LEU A 47 -13.48 -0.34 -9.41
C LEU A 47 -12.29 -0.44 -10.37
N ALA A 48 -11.06 -0.55 -9.86
CA ALA A 48 -9.88 -0.74 -10.69
C ALA A 48 -9.94 -2.05 -11.49
N VAL A 49 -10.46 -3.12 -10.88
CA VAL A 49 -10.69 -4.40 -11.57
C VAL A 49 -11.77 -4.25 -12.65
N ALA A 50 -12.91 -3.65 -12.31
CA ALA A 50 -14.00 -3.41 -13.26
C ALA A 50 -13.58 -2.50 -14.43
N ALA A 51 -12.70 -1.53 -14.18
CA ALA A 51 -12.14 -0.64 -15.21
C ALA A 51 -11.04 -1.29 -16.07
N GLY A 52 -10.68 -2.54 -15.79
CA GLY A 52 -9.64 -3.30 -16.48
C GLY A 52 -8.23 -2.79 -16.20
N LEU A 53 -8.01 -2.07 -15.09
CA LEU A 53 -6.71 -1.54 -14.66
C LEU A 53 -5.97 -2.53 -13.76
N ALA A 54 -6.72 -3.34 -13.01
CA ALA A 54 -6.19 -4.39 -12.16
C ALA A 54 -6.88 -5.72 -12.48
N LYS A 55 -6.25 -6.83 -12.07
CA LYS A 55 -6.81 -8.17 -12.13
C LYS A 55 -6.60 -8.88 -10.81
N ARG A 56 -7.56 -9.73 -10.43
CA ARG A 56 -7.39 -10.68 -9.33
C ARG A 56 -6.78 -11.96 -9.89
N ASN A 57 -5.69 -12.40 -9.32
CA ASN A 57 -5.03 -13.66 -9.66
C ASN A 57 -5.72 -14.82 -8.92
N SER A 58 -5.44 -16.05 -9.36
CA SER A 58 -6.01 -17.29 -8.78
C SER A 58 -5.68 -17.47 -7.28
N ASN A 59 -4.57 -16.91 -6.81
CA ASN A 59 -4.14 -16.95 -5.41
C ASN A 59 -4.65 -15.75 -4.58
N ALA A 60 -5.72 -15.07 -5.03
CA ALA A 60 -6.28 -13.88 -4.39
C ALA A 60 -5.33 -12.66 -4.28
N SER A 61 -4.17 -12.69 -4.94
CA SER A 61 -3.34 -11.50 -5.13
C SER A 61 -3.93 -10.59 -6.22
N ILE A 62 -3.53 -9.33 -6.21
CA ILE A 62 -3.95 -8.34 -7.19
C ILE A 62 -2.71 -7.92 -7.98
N SER A 63 -2.84 -7.90 -9.31
CA SER A 63 -1.82 -7.40 -10.22
C SER A 63 -2.41 -6.31 -11.10
N LEU A 64 -1.55 -5.41 -11.58
CA LEU A 64 -1.95 -4.51 -12.66
C LEU A 64 -2.14 -5.31 -13.96
N THR A 65 -3.05 -4.84 -14.81
CA THR A 65 -3.08 -5.25 -16.22
C THR A 65 -2.09 -4.37 -16.99
N GLU A 66 -1.79 -4.70 -18.26
CA GLU A 66 -0.98 -3.82 -19.10
C GLU A 66 -1.54 -2.38 -19.18
N LYS A 67 -2.86 -2.24 -19.20
CA LYS A 67 -3.54 -0.93 -19.16
C LYS A 67 -3.24 -0.22 -17.84
N GLY A 68 -3.30 -0.94 -16.72
CA GLY A 68 -2.95 -0.43 -15.41
C GLY A 68 -1.49 -0.03 -15.29
N GLU A 69 -0.56 -0.83 -15.83
CA GLU A 69 0.87 -0.54 -15.82
C GLU A 69 1.20 0.72 -16.63
N ARG A 70 0.61 0.88 -17.82
CA ARG A 70 0.75 2.12 -18.60
C ARG A 70 0.24 3.33 -17.84
N MET A 71 -0.92 3.22 -17.21
CA MET A 71 -1.48 4.30 -16.39
C MET A 71 -0.59 4.62 -15.18
N ALA A 72 -0.10 3.59 -14.49
CA ALA A 72 0.83 3.76 -13.38
C ALA A 72 2.13 4.43 -13.83
N GLY A 73 2.68 4.04 -14.99
CA GLY A 73 3.86 4.68 -15.57
C GLY A 73 3.65 6.17 -15.87
N LEU A 74 2.50 6.53 -16.45
CA LEU A 74 2.12 7.93 -16.69
C LEU A 74 1.95 8.72 -15.39
N LEU A 75 1.41 8.08 -14.35
CA LEU A 75 1.32 8.71 -13.03
C LEU A 75 2.70 8.91 -12.44
N MET A 76 3.60 7.94 -12.54
CA MET A 76 4.96 8.03 -12.00
C MET A 76 5.80 9.10 -12.68
N SER A 77 5.68 9.30 -14.00
CA SER A 77 6.42 10.33 -14.73
C SER A 77 6.00 11.78 -14.39
N ARG A 78 4.84 11.96 -13.76
CA ARG A 78 4.29 13.26 -13.39
C ARG A 78 4.62 13.67 -11.96
N ASN A 79 5.56 14.59 -11.77
CA ASN A 79 5.98 15.05 -10.43
C ASN A 79 4.97 15.94 -9.70
N ASP A 80 3.93 16.41 -10.41
CA ASP A 80 2.86 17.26 -9.88
C ASP A 80 1.71 16.46 -9.24
N VAL A 81 1.68 15.14 -9.44
CA VAL A 81 0.59 14.26 -9.00
C VAL A 81 1.09 13.26 -7.96
N LEU A 82 0.32 13.07 -6.89
CA LEU A 82 0.57 12.09 -5.81
C LEU A 82 1.97 12.22 -5.19
N ARG A 83 2.49 13.45 -5.08
CA ARG A 83 3.87 13.71 -4.62
C ARG A 83 4.12 13.12 -3.23
N MET A 84 3.23 13.39 -2.28
CA MET A 84 3.38 12.88 -0.90
C MET A 84 3.37 11.35 -0.84
N GLU A 85 2.50 10.72 -1.63
CA GLU A 85 2.39 9.26 -1.71
C GLU A 85 3.64 8.65 -2.32
N LYS A 86 4.17 9.25 -3.39
CA LYS A 86 5.41 8.80 -4.04
C LYS A 86 6.61 8.95 -3.12
N ASP A 87 6.76 10.10 -2.48
CA ASP A 87 7.85 10.36 -1.54
C ASP A 87 7.83 9.35 -0.39
N PHE A 88 6.64 9.07 0.16
CA PHE A 88 6.48 8.05 1.18
C PHE A 88 6.82 6.65 0.66
N LEU A 89 6.27 6.23 -0.47
CA LEU A 89 6.52 4.91 -1.04
C LEU A 89 7.99 4.69 -1.39
N ALA A 90 8.72 5.74 -1.77
CA ALA A 90 10.16 5.69 -2.03
C ALA A 90 11.00 5.43 -0.76
N THR A 91 10.45 5.70 0.43
CA THR A 91 11.11 5.39 1.72
C THR A 91 10.95 3.94 2.16
N LEU A 92 10.10 3.18 1.47
CA LEU A 92 9.79 1.79 1.81
C LEU A 92 10.66 0.82 1.00
N PRO A 93 10.89 -0.40 1.52
CA PRO A 93 11.59 -1.44 0.78
C PRO A 93 10.82 -1.80 -0.50
N ALA A 94 11.55 -2.08 -1.57
CA ALA A 94 10.98 -2.44 -2.87
C ALA A 94 10.06 -3.67 -2.82
N ARG A 95 10.19 -4.51 -1.78
CA ARG A 95 9.34 -5.69 -1.56
C ARG A 95 8.85 -5.74 -0.13
N ILE A 96 7.53 -5.66 0.04
CA ILE A 96 6.85 -5.89 1.31
C ILE A 96 6.23 -7.28 1.28
N THR A 97 6.66 -8.17 2.18
CA THR A 97 6.11 -9.54 2.25
C THR A 97 4.88 -9.60 3.14
N GLN A 98 3.99 -10.57 2.92
CA GLN A 98 2.85 -10.78 3.79
C GLN A 98 3.30 -11.10 5.23
N LYS A 99 4.42 -11.83 5.38
CA LYS A 99 5.02 -12.08 6.70
C LYS A 99 5.37 -10.78 7.43
N SER A 100 6.04 -9.83 6.75
CA SER A 100 6.38 -8.53 7.34
C SER A 100 5.17 -7.69 7.74
N VAL A 101 4.02 -7.92 7.12
CA VAL A 101 2.75 -7.27 7.46
C VAL A 101 2.06 -7.98 8.62
N ASN A 102 2.08 -9.31 8.67
CA ASN A 102 1.58 -10.07 9.81
C ASN A 102 2.39 -9.76 11.06
N ASP A 103 3.72 -9.73 10.95
CA ASP A 103 4.61 -9.32 12.04
C ASP A 103 4.35 -7.88 12.52
N LEU A 104 3.79 -7.01 11.67
CA LEU A 104 3.39 -5.66 12.06
C LEU A 104 2.02 -5.63 12.78
N LEU A 105 1.11 -6.55 12.41
CA LEU A 105 -0.26 -6.66 12.91
C LEU A 105 -0.35 -7.46 14.22
N ASP A 106 0.39 -8.56 14.33
CA ASP A 106 0.37 -9.48 15.48
C ASP A 106 0.95 -8.87 16.76
N TRP A 107 1.58 -7.69 16.66
CA TRP A 107 2.17 -6.96 17.78
C TRP A 107 1.24 -5.88 18.37
N SER A 108 -0.06 -5.91 18.03
CA SER A 108 -1.11 -5.08 18.64
C SER A 108 -1.63 -5.62 19.96
#